data_AF-A0A7X7LFZ4-F1
#
_entry.id   AF-A0A7X7LFZ4-F1
#
_cell.length_a   1.000
_cell.length_b   1.000
_cell.length_c   1.000
_cell.angle_alpha   90.00
_cell.angle_beta   90.00
_cell.angle_gamma   90.00
#
_symmetry.space_group_name_H-M   'P 1'
#
loop_
_entity.id
_entity.type
_entity.pdbx_description
1 polymer ?
#
loop_
_entity_poly.entity_id
_entity_poly.type
_entity_poly.pdbx_seq_one_letter_code
_entity_poly.pdbx_strand_id
1 'polypeptide(L)'
;YYYTPPECADGHSAVILRPDFAYISFDPFASYFSKAPYFHKKLVSKIISELMPKRLIDCDLPSTSRATLTGCEDYQLLHIKATHPEPRGKVNIVEEPGVLAAGYIVSVEGEFRSVKLLPGEKEVTSKTKDGRTIITLPQINGYDMFCLCR
;
A
#
# COMPACT_ATOMS: atom_id res chain seq x y z
N TYR A 1 -13.84 2.47 -23.57
CA TYR A 1 -13.23 3.76 -23.93
C TYR A 1 -12.07 4.00 -22.99
N TYR A 2 -10.86 4.26 -23.50
CA TYR A 2 -9.68 4.53 -22.68
C TYR A 2 -9.53 6.03 -22.54
N TYR A 3 -9.67 6.56 -21.33
CA TYR A 3 -9.51 8.00 -21.11
C TYR A 3 -8.02 8.33 -21.02
N THR A 4 -7.55 9.12 -21.96
CA THR A 4 -6.30 9.89 -21.86
C THR A 4 -6.70 11.34 -21.66
N PRO A 5 -6.03 12.10 -20.77
CA PRO A 5 -6.41 13.49 -20.53
C PRO A 5 -6.43 14.27 -21.86
N PRO A 6 -7.47 15.06 -22.12
CA PRO A 6 -7.55 15.84 -23.34
C PRO A 6 -6.43 16.88 -23.37
N GLU A 7 -5.99 17.27 -24.57
CA GLU A 7 -4.96 18.29 -24.79
C GLU A 7 -5.38 19.66 -24.20
N CYS A 8 -6.69 19.91 -24.13
CA CYS A 8 -7.29 21.11 -23.54
C CYS A 8 -8.53 20.77 -22.72
N ALA A 9 -8.93 21.67 -21.82
CA ALA A 9 -10.14 21.50 -21.03
C ALA A 9 -11.39 21.55 -21.92
N ASP A 10 -12.26 20.56 -21.82
CA ASP A 10 -13.49 20.43 -22.60
C ASP A 10 -14.73 21.01 -21.89
N GLY A 11 -14.54 21.61 -20.71
CA GLY A 11 -15.62 22.18 -19.90
C GLY A 11 -16.40 21.16 -19.08
N HIS A 12 -16.05 19.86 -19.14
CA HIS A 12 -16.70 18.82 -18.36
C HIS A 12 -15.84 18.37 -17.18
N SER A 13 -16.50 18.07 -16.05
CA SER A 13 -15.81 17.51 -14.90
C SER A 13 -15.54 16.02 -15.11
N ALA A 14 -14.27 15.64 -15.18
CA ALA A 14 -13.87 14.24 -15.28
C ALA A 14 -14.04 13.49 -13.94
N VAL A 15 -13.95 14.21 -12.82
CA VAL A 15 -14.06 13.66 -11.46
C VAL A 15 -14.84 14.62 -10.57
N ILE A 16 -15.77 14.09 -9.79
CA ILE A 16 -16.47 14.81 -8.72
C ILE A 16 -16.09 14.13 -7.41
N LEU A 17 -15.61 14.90 -6.44
CA LEU A 17 -15.32 14.43 -5.09
C LEU A 17 -16.33 15.04 -4.11
N ARG A 18 -16.90 14.18 -3.28
CA ARG A 18 -17.76 14.51 -2.14
C ARG A 18 -17.16 13.88 -0.87
N PRO A 19 -17.63 14.27 0.33
CA PRO A 19 -17.07 13.73 1.59
C PRO A 19 -17.18 12.20 1.72
N ASP A 20 -18.17 11.60 1.07
CA ASP A 20 -18.57 10.19 1.21
C ASP A 20 -18.41 9.37 -0.06
N PHE A 21 -18.27 10.02 -1.23
CA PHE A 21 -18.06 9.32 -2.50
C PHE A 21 -17.25 10.15 -3.50
N ALA A 22 -16.75 9.46 -4.52
CA ALA A 22 -16.22 10.08 -5.72
C ALA A 22 -16.88 9.47 -6.95
N TYR A 23 -17.15 10.30 -7.96
CA TYR A 23 -17.59 9.87 -9.27
C TYR A 23 -16.48 10.15 -10.29
N ILE A 24 -16.16 9.15 -11.10
CA ILE A 24 -15.19 9.25 -12.21
C ILE A 24 -15.97 8.95 -13.48
N SER A 25 -15.94 9.85 -14.46
CA SER A 25 -16.74 9.74 -15.69
C SER A 25 -16.23 8.69 -16.69
N PHE A 26 -15.17 7.96 -16.34
CA PHE A 26 -14.54 6.91 -17.13
C PHE A 26 -14.08 5.76 -16.22
N ASP A 27 -13.59 4.67 -16.81
CA ASP A 27 -13.09 3.52 -16.06
C ASP A 27 -11.55 3.60 -15.88
N PRO A 28 -11.06 4.08 -14.72
CA PRO A 28 -9.62 4.19 -14.47
C PRO A 28 -8.97 2.82 -14.29
N PHE A 29 -9.71 1.81 -13.82
CA PHE A 29 -9.17 0.49 -13.48
C PHE A 29 -8.93 -0.33 -14.75
N ALA A 30 -9.92 -0.41 -15.65
CA ALA A 30 -9.74 -1.06 -16.95
C ALA A 30 -8.67 -0.35 -17.79
N SER A 31 -8.63 0.98 -17.72
CA SER A 31 -7.60 1.76 -18.41
C SER A 31 -6.21 1.54 -17.83
N TYR A 32 -6.07 1.45 -16.50
CA TYR A 32 -4.80 1.12 -15.86
C TYR A 32 -4.36 -0.31 -16.17
N PHE A 33 -5.27 -1.27 -16.15
CA PHE A 33 -4.98 -2.67 -16.48
C PHE A 33 -4.43 -2.83 -17.91
N SER A 34 -5.02 -2.13 -18.87
CA SER A 34 -4.69 -2.27 -20.30
C SER A 34 -3.52 -1.42 -20.77
N LYS A 35 -3.32 -0.22 -20.20
CA LYS A 35 -2.35 0.77 -20.68
C LYS A 35 -1.38 1.29 -19.62
N ALA A 36 -1.59 0.92 -18.35
CA ALA A 36 -0.82 1.39 -17.19
C ALA A 36 -0.54 2.90 -17.11
N PRO A 37 -1.45 3.83 -17.51
CA PRO A 37 -1.22 5.25 -17.33
C PRO A 37 -1.02 5.61 -15.86
N TYR A 38 0.16 6.14 -15.54
CA TYR A 38 0.53 6.50 -14.17
C TYR A 38 -0.45 7.51 -13.53
N PHE A 39 -1.03 8.42 -14.32
CA PHE A 39 -1.95 9.41 -13.81
C PHE A 39 -3.24 8.80 -13.22
N HIS A 40 -3.75 7.68 -13.75
CA HIS A 40 -4.90 6.98 -13.17
C HIS A 40 -4.59 6.46 -11.77
N LYS A 41 -3.40 5.89 -11.58
CA LYS A 41 -2.94 5.45 -10.25
C LYS A 41 -2.88 6.61 -9.27
N LYS A 42 -2.35 7.76 -9.69
CA LYS A 42 -2.28 8.97 -8.86
C LYS A 42 -3.67 9.54 -8.55
N LEU A 43 -4.57 9.57 -9.52
CA LEU A 43 -5.94 10.03 -9.33
C LEU A 43 -6.67 9.19 -8.28
N VAL A 44 -6.67 7.86 -8.46
CA VAL A 44 -7.32 6.93 -7.51
C VAL A 44 -6.67 7.04 -6.13
N SER A 45 -5.34 7.16 -6.07
CA SER A 45 -4.63 7.35 -4.79
C SER A 45 -5.06 8.61 -4.05
N LYS A 46 -5.24 9.73 -4.77
CA LYS A 46 -5.71 10.99 -4.19
C LYS A 46 -7.15 10.88 -3.71
N ILE A 47 -8.04 10.29 -4.50
CA ILE A 47 -9.44 10.06 -4.11
C ILE A 47 -9.52 9.24 -2.82
N ILE A 48 -8.75 8.14 -2.72
CA ILE A 48 -8.72 7.31 -1.51
C ILE A 48 -8.18 8.11 -0.31
N SER A 49 -7.15 8.95 -0.48
CA SER A 49 -6.66 9.80 0.62
C SER A 49 -7.72 10.78 1.14
N GLU A 50 -8.58 11.30 0.26
CA GLU A 50 -9.64 12.25 0.66
C GLU A 50 -10.82 11.53 1.31
N LEU A 51 -11.23 10.37 0.79
CA LEU A 51 -12.35 9.59 1.33
C LEU A 51 -11.98 8.82 2.60
N MET A 52 -10.70 8.48 2.78
CA MET A 52 -10.18 7.70 3.90
C MET A 52 -8.98 8.42 4.55
N PRO A 53 -9.21 9.54 5.24
CA PRO A 53 -8.13 10.34 5.84
C PRO A 53 -7.41 9.59 6.96
N LYS A 54 -8.09 8.66 7.63
CA LYS A 54 -7.49 7.73 8.59
C LYS A 54 -7.31 6.37 7.93
N ARG A 55 -6.07 5.97 7.72
CA ARG A 55 -5.71 4.69 7.10
C ARG A 55 -5.24 3.70 8.16
N LEU A 56 -5.70 2.45 8.08
CA LEU A 56 -5.20 1.37 8.94
C LEU A 56 -3.69 1.19 8.78
N ILE A 57 -3.19 1.25 7.54
CA ILE A 57 -1.77 1.18 7.20
C ILE A 57 -1.41 2.41 6.38
N ASP A 58 -0.31 3.06 6.72
CA ASP A 58 0.29 4.12 5.91
C ASP A 58 1.78 3.83 5.69
N CYS A 59 2.23 3.93 4.44
CA CYS A 59 3.60 3.61 4.05
C CYS A 59 3.93 4.13 2.65
N ASP A 60 5.21 4.38 2.39
CA ASP A 60 5.74 4.71 1.06
C ASP A 60 6.64 3.59 0.54
N LEU A 61 6.06 2.39 0.39
CA LEU A 61 6.77 1.24 -0.13
C LEU A 61 6.85 1.29 -1.67
N PRO A 62 7.86 0.64 -2.27
CA PRO A 62 7.93 0.47 -3.72
C PRO A 62 6.64 -0.13 -4.27
N SER A 63 6.28 0.23 -5.51
CA SER A 63 5.03 -0.23 -6.12
C SER A 63 4.92 -1.75 -6.34
N THR A 64 6.04 -2.45 -6.24
CA THR A 64 6.18 -3.91 -6.29
C THR A 64 5.98 -4.58 -4.93
N SER A 65 5.93 -3.81 -3.85
CA SER A 65 5.73 -4.29 -2.48
C SER A 65 4.28 -4.17 -2.04
N ARG A 66 3.90 -4.96 -1.03
CA ARG A 66 2.56 -4.93 -0.41
C ARG A 66 2.69 -4.93 1.10
N ALA A 67 1.89 -4.11 1.76
CA ALA A 67 1.65 -4.15 3.19
C ALA A 67 0.21 -4.55 3.44
N THR A 68 -0.02 -5.55 4.27
CA THR A 68 -1.37 -5.99 4.68
C THR A 68 -1.40 -6.26 6.17
N LEU A 69 -2.55 -6.08 6.79
CA LEU A 69 -2.74 -6.24 8.23
C LEU A 69 -3.84 -7.27 8.47
N THR A 70 -3.57 -8.23 9.34
CA THR A 70 -4.56 -9.21 9.83
C THR A 70 -4.46 -9.28 11.35
N GLY A 71 -5.32 -10.04 12.03
CA GLY A 71 -5.21 -10.26 13.48
C GLY A 71 -6.54 -10.30 14.21
N CYS A 72 -6.46 -10.15 15.53
CA CYS A 72 -7.60 -10.11 16.44
C CYS A 72 -7.48 -8.89 17.39
N GLU A 73 -8.23 -8.89 18.49
CA GLU A 73 -8.19 -7.79 19.46
C GLU A 73 -6.86 -7.70 20.23
N ASP A 74 -6.19 -8.83 20.48
CA ASP A 74 -4.98 -8.87 21.31
C ASP A 74 -3.70 -8.55 20.53
N TYR A 75 -3.68 -8.92 19.24
CA TYR A 75 -2.52 -8.72 18.37
C TYR A 75 -2.93 -8.48 16.92
N GLN A 76 -2.06 -7.79 16.20
CA GLN A 76 -2.13 -7.67 14.74
C GLN A 76 -0.87 -8.24 14.09
N LEU A 77 -1.04 -8.75 12.87
CA LEU A 77 0.03 -9.25 12.03
C LEU A 77 0.18 -8.32 10.84
N LEU A 78 1.28 -7.58 10.81
CA LEU A 78 1.69 -6.80 9.64
C LEU A 78 2.51 -7.70 8.73
N HIS A 79 2.01 -7.91 7.53
CA HIS A 79 2.68 -8.67 6.48
C HIS A 79 3.29 -7.69 5.48
N ILE A 80 4.59 -7.82 5.24
CA ILE A 80 5.27 -7.07 4.18
C ILE A 80 5.80 -8.05 3.15
N LYS A 81 5.30 -7.93 1.92
CA LYS A 81 5.71 -8.75 0.79
C LYS A 81 6.46 -7.89 -0.21
N ALA A 82 7.69 -8.27 -0.53
CA ALA A 82 8.58 -7.66 -1.51
C ALA A 82 8.81 -8.58 -2.74
N THR A 83 7.83 -9.42 -3.07
CA THR A 83 7.85 -10.27 -4.28
C THR A 83 6.81 -9.81 -5.28
N HIS A 84 7.22 -9.71 -6.53
CA HIS A 84 6.36 -9.39 -7.66
C HIS A 84 6.67 -10.35 -8.80
N PRO A 85 5.66 -10.81 -9.54
CA PRO A 85 5.89 -11.69 -10.66
C PRO A 85 6.58 -10.94 -11.81
N GLU A 86 7.48 -11.64 -12.49
CA GLU A 86 8.05 -11.21 -13.76
C GLU A 86 7.46 -12.02 -14.92
N PRO A 87 7.16 -11.39 -16.07
CA PRO A 87 6.70 -12.10 -17.24
C PRO A 87 7.83 -12.92 -17.86
N ARG A 88 7.64 -14.24 -17.95
CA ARG A 88 8.46 -15.18 -18.72
C ARG A 88 7.59 -15.74 -19.85
N GLY A 89 7.72 -15.16 -21.04
CA GLY A 89 6.85 -15.52 -22.17
C GLY A 89 5.38 -15.22 -21.86
N LYS A 90 4.55 -16.27 -21.74
CA LYS A 90 3.10 -16.16 -21.48
C LYS A 90 2.71 -16.36 -20.01
N VAL A 91 3.68 -16.61 -19.13
CA VAL A 91 3.43 -16.85 -17.70
C VAL A 91 4.12 -15.79 -16.85
N ASN A 92 3.59 -15.59 -15.66
CA ASN A 92 4.13 -14.71 -14.63
C ASN A 92 4.72 -15.60 -13.53
N ILE A 93 6.01 -15.44 -13.21
CA ILE A 93 6.73 -16.27 -12.24
C ILE A 93 7.47 -15.40 -11.23
N VAL A 94 7.66 -15.94 -10.02
CA VAL A 94 8.59 -15.40 -9.03
C VAL A 94 9.68 -16.46 -8.86
N GLU A 95 10.87 -16.21 -9.37
CA GLU A 95 12.01 -17.12 -9.26
C GLU A 95 12.88 -16.75 -8.04
N GLU A 96 13.18 -15.45 -7.88
CA GLU A 96 13.90 -14.92 -6.74
C GLU A 96 13.03 -14.04 -5.83
N PRO A 97 13.33 -14.00 -4.51
CA PRO A 97 12.73 -13.02 -3.63
C PRO A 97 13.26 -11.62 -3.96
N GLY A 98 12.37 -10.65 -4.16
CA GLY A 98 12.79 -9.26 -4.23
C GLY A 98 13.29 -8.76 -2.86
N VAL A 99 14.22 -7.81 -2.88
CA VAL A 99 14.81 -7.23 -1.66
C VAL A 99 14.24 -5.85 -1.44
N LEU A 100 13.61 -5.64 -0.28
CA LEU A 100 13.28 -4.32 0.24
C LEU A 100 14.39 -3.89 1.20
N ALA A 101 15.11 -2.82 0.86
CA ALA A 101 16.16 -2.28 1.71
C ALA A 101 15.64 -1.90 3.11
N ALA A 102 16.52 -1.85 4.11
CA ALA A 102 16.14 -1.38 5.44
C ALA A 102 15.79 0.12 5.44
N GLY A 103 15.00 0.56 6.43
CA GLY A 103 14.73 1.97 6.69
C GLY A 103 13.40 2.50 6.15
N TYR A 104 12.64 1.71 5.39
CA TYR A 104 11.27 2.06 5.08
C TYR A 104 10.43 2.14 6.35
N ILE A 105 9.51 3.10 6.38
CA ILE A 105 8.64 3.33 7.52
C ILE A 105 7.23 2.85 7.17
N VAL A 106 6.65 2.05 8.06
CA VAL A 106 5.24 1.65 8.01
C VAL A 106 4.57 2.11 9.29
N SER A 107 3.44 2.79 9.16
CA SER A 107 2.64 3.25 10.29
C SER A 107 1.32 2.51 10.32
N VAL A 108 1.02 1.87 11.45
CA VAL A 108 -0.22 1.13 11.69
C VAL A 108 -1.08 1.90 12.69
N GLU A 109 -2.37 1.99 12.42
CA GLU A 109 -3.35 2.61 13.34
C GLU A 109 -3.46 1.80 14.64
N GLY A 110 -3.40 2.48 15.79
CA GLY A 110 -3.39 1.87 17.11
C GLY A 110 -2.03 1.99 17.80
N GLU A 111 -2.05 1.82 19.12
CA GLU A 111 -0.86 1.82 19.97
C GLU A 111 -0.55 0.38 20.39
N PHE A 112 0.65 -0.08 20.08
CA PHE A 112 1.10 -1.45 20.35
C PHE A 112 2.34 -1.40 21.23
N ARG A 113 2.36 -2.22 22.29
CA ARG A 113 3.45 -2.25 23.29
C ARG A 113 4.74 -2.83 22.72
N SER A 114 4.64 -3.76 21.78
CA SER A 114 5.79 -4.41 21.17
C SER A 114 5.54 -4.76 19.72
N VAL A 115 6.60 -4.67 18.92
CA VAL A 115 6.64 -5.15 17.54
C VAL A 115 7.74 -6.18 17.41
N LYS A 116 7.39 -7.39 17.00
CA LYS A 116 8.31 -8.52 16.89
C LYS A 116 8.32 -9.08 15.47
N LEU A 117 9.49 -9.30 14.90
CA LEU A 117 9.65 -10.02 13.65
C LEU A 117 9.42 -11.52 13.89
N LEU A 118 8.47 -12.12 13.17
CA LEU A 118 8.15 -13.54 13.23
C LEU A 118 8.88 -14.34 12.15
N PRO A 119 9.16 -15.63 12.38
CA PRO A 119 8.87 -16.41 13.60
C PRO A 119 9.89 -16.23 14.73
N GLY A 120 11.01 -15.53 14.50
CA GLY A 120 12.12 -15.44 15.47
C GLY A 120 11.86 -14.57 16.71
N GLU A 121 10.70 -13.93 16.79
CA GLU A 121 10.28 -13.00 17.84
C GLU A 121 11.28 -11.88 18.17
N LYS A 122 12.14 -11.53 17.21
CA LYS A 122 13.14 -10.48 17.39
C LYS A 122 12.43 -9.13 17.49
N GLU A 123 12.73 -8.36 18.52
CA GLU A 123 12.19 -7.00 18.66
C GLU A 123 12.59 -6.11 17.49
N VAL A 124 11.63 -5.32 17.01
CA VAL A 124 11.79 -4.36 15.93
C VAL A 124 11.53 -2.96 16.48
N THR A 125 12.40 -2.03 16.09
CA THR A 125 12.28 -0.64 16.51
C THR A 125 10.94 -0.06 16.05
N SER A 126 10.16 0.39 17.03
CA SER A 126 8.89 1.08 16.79
C SER A 126 8.74 2.26 17.76
N LYS A 127 7.89 3.20 17.36
CA LYS A 127 7.54 4.39 18.16
C LYS A 127 6.04 4.63 18.03
N THR A 128 5.40 4.99 19.14
CA THR A 128 4.01 5.42 19.12
C THR A 128 3.94 6.93 18.97
N LYS A 129 3.14 7.41 18.02
CA LYS A 129 2.88 8.84 17.82
C LYS A 129 1.50 9.04 17.21
N ASP A 130 0.72 9.98 17.73
CA ASP A 130 -0.58 10.38 17.19
C ASP A 130 -1.57 9.21 17.02
N GLY A 131 -1.59 8.28 17.99
CA GLY A 131 -2.46 7.09 17.95
C GLY A 131 -2.03 6.02 16.93
N ARG A 132 -0.77 6.04 16.50
CA ARG A 132 -0.22 5.09 15.53
C ARG A 132 1.11 4.52 16.00
N THR A 133 1.34 3.25 15.72
CA THR A 133 2.64 2.59 15.87
C THR A 133 3.42 2.72 14.56
N ILE A 134 4.54 3.44 14.62
CA ILE A 134 5.48 3.68 13.53
C ILE A 134 6.60 2.65 13.63
N ILE A 135 6.77 1.84 12.59
CA ILE A 135 7.72 0.73 12.53
C ILE A 135 8.78 1.08 11.48
N THR A 136 10.06 1.01 11.87
CA THR A 136 11.16 1.08 10.91
C THR A 136 11.49 -0.34 10.46
N LEU A 137 11.20 -0.64 9.20
CA LEU A 137 11.41 -1.97 8.65
C LEU A 137 12.90 -2.32 8.57
N PRO A 138 13.30 -3.53 8.99
CA PRO A 138 14.60 -4.09 8.60
C PRO A 138 14.62 -4.36 7.09
N GLN A 139 15.75 -4.83 6.57
CA GLN A 139 15.77 -5.39 5.21
C GLN A 139 14.83 -6.61 5.16
N ILE A 140 14.01 -6.68 4.11
CA ILE A 140 13.07 -7.78 3.89
C ILE A 140 13.45 -8.51 2.60
N ASN A 141 13.64 -9.82 2.70
CA ASN A 141 13.95 -10.68 1.57
C ASN A 141 12.69 -11.45 1.16
N GLY A 142 11.94 -10.88 0.24
CA GLY A 142 10.73 -11.44 -0.35
C GLY A 142 9.48 -11.32 0.53
N TYR A 143 9.55 -11.71 1.80
CA TYR A 143 8.41 -11.62 2.73
C TYR A 143 8.88 -11.65 4.18
N ASP A 144 8.33 -10.76 5.00
CA ASP A 144 8.45 -10.80 6.45
C ASP A 144 7.11 -10.50 7.12
N MET A 145 6.94 -11.00 8.35
CA MET A 145 5.74 -10.82 9.15
C MET A 145 6.12 -10.25 10.52
N PHE A 146 5.38 -9.25 10.96
CA PHE A 146 5.59 -8.58 12.25
C PHE A 146 4.35 -8.75 13.12
N CYS A 147 4.53 -9.23 14.35
CA CYS A 147 3.50 -9.28 15.37
C CYS A 147 3.50 -7.96 16.15
N LEU A 148 2.36 -7.29 16.17
CA LEU A 148 2.09 -6.07 16.92
C LEU A 148 1.20 -6.45 18.09
N CYS A 149 1.74 -6.47 19.31
CA CYS A 149 0.99 -6.85 20.52
C CYS A 149 0.52 -5.61 21.29
N ARG A 150 -0.71 -5.63 21.79
CA ARG A 150 -1.28 -4.54 22.61
C ARG A 150 -0.78 -4.51 24.05
#